data_AF-A0A9D9M818-F1
#
_entry.id   AF-A0A9D9M818-F1
#
_cell.length_a   1.000
_cell.length_b   1.000
_cell.length_c   1.000
_cell.angle_alpha   90.00
_cell.angle_beta   90.00
_cell.angle_gamma   90.00
#
_symmetry.space_group_name_H-M   'P 1'
#
loop_
_entity.id
_entity.type
_entity.pdbx_description
1 polymer ?
#
loop_
_entity_poly.entity_id
_entity_poly.type
_entity_poly.pdbx_seq_one_letter_code
_entity_poly.pdbx_strand_id
1 'polypeptide(L)'
;MKKIVAFCLAVLVAAPAVWAAPAAKKAATQKKAEFIIVESGEYAAGKEDPRLTAGIAQFLGMEPVVTKKTQLEAMQDEKLANLDYSFLPLYLVKKTDAVRSKMESYLQRGFVLETEEYIVLPHQTRSGVYTAKEAKPGVMEIFVMSQCPYGVMAESAVIEAKKNGTFPQGKEVKIRYIVNYDPRNGFSSLHGSAEWEEDVRQLLIAKYYPSKLWQYLEIRNKDYRSSRWDKAMQQAGINVNKIMKKFDTEGLELLKQEAAYGKEYGVNASPSFLWEGKVLLDFGSAAEIDGFSFLNPRTASGERAAAPAGSC
;
A
#
# COMPACT_ATOMS: atom_id res chain seq x y z
N MET A 1 77.24 -39.83 -40.96
CA MET A 1 77.73 -41.02 -40.23
C MET A 1 77.54 -40.79 -38.74
N LYS A 2 77.04 -41.81 -38.04
CA LYS A 2 76.79 -41.87 -36.60
C LYS A 2 77.93 -41.27 -35.76
N LYS A 3 77.60 -40.52 -34.70
CA LYS A 3 77.91 -40.94 -33.32
C LYS A 3 77.23 -40.04 -32.29
N ILE A 4 76.54 -40.74 -31.39
CA ILE A 4 75.91 -40.28 -30.16
C ILE A 4 77.03 -39.95 -29.15
N VAL A 5 76.91 -38.81 -28.47
CA VAL A 5 77.54 -38.58 -27.16
C VAL A 5 76.46 -38.00 -26.25
N ALA A 6 76.04 -38.82 -25.29
CA ALA A 6 75.26 -38.41 -24.13
C ALA A 6 76.22 -38.17 -22.96
N PHE A 7 75.82 -37.28 -22.03
CA PHE A 7 76.25 -37.02 -20.63
C PHE A 7 76.15 -35.49 -20.42
N CYS A 8 75.57 -34.91 -19.37
CA CYS A 8 74.97 -35.40 -18.14
C CYS A 8 74.05 -34.27 -17.65
N LEU A 9 72.74 -34.49 -17.50
CA LEU A 9 71.83 -33.45 -16.98
C LEU A 9 71.85 -33.52 -15.45
N ALA A 10 72.36 -32.47 -14.81
CA ALA A 10 72.28 -32.30 -13.36
C ALA A 10 70.82 -32.08 -12.95
N VAL A 11 70.33 -32.93 -12.05
CA VAL A 11 69.01 -32.81 -11.42
C VAL A 11 69.06 -31.66 -10.41
N LEU A 12 68.40 -30.54 -10.71
CA LEU A 12 67.99 -29.55 -9.73
C LEU A 12 66.54 -29.85 -9.34
N VAL A 13 66.36 -30.38 -8.13
CA VAL A 13 65.04 -30.54 -7.52
C VAL A 13 64.55 -29.15 -7.12
N ALA A 14 63.73 -28.53 -7.96
CA ALA A 14 62.93 -27.38 -7.56
C ALA A 14 61.65 -27.89 -6.87
N ALA A 15 61.50 -27.58 -5.59
CA ALA A 15 60.30 -27.91 -4.83
C ALA A 15 59.05 -27.26 -5.46
N PRO A 16 57.87 -27.91 -5.43
CA PRO A 16 56.65 -27.32 -5.93
C PRO A 16 56.26 -26.13 -5.06
N ALA A 17 56.03 -24.98 -5.68
CA ALA A 17 55.44 -23.83 -5.03
C ALA A 17 54.04 -24.23 -4.51
N VAL A 18 53.90 -24.30 -3.19
CA VAL A 18 52.60 -24.50 -2.54
C VAL A 18 51.78 -23.25 -2.81
N TRP A 19 50.78 -23.37 -3.68
CA TRP A 19 49.76 -22.35 -3.87
C TRP A 19 48.94 -22.27 -2.58
N ALA A 20 49.22 -21.26 -1.75
CA ALA A 20 48.43 -20.98 -0.57
C ALA A 20 47.03 -20.54 -1.03
N ALA A 21 46.03 -21.36 -0.74
CA ALA A 21 44.63 -20.97 -0.91
C ALA A 21 44.38 -19.67 -0.11
N PRO A 22 43.62 -18.70 -0.66
CA PRO A 22 43.31 -17.48 0.07
C PRO A 22 42.58 -17.87 1.35
N ALA A 23 43.11 -17.41 2.49
CA ALA A 23 42.51 -17.64 3.79
C ALA A 23 41.03 -17.24 3.75
N ALA A 24 40.14 -18.20 4.03
CA ALA A 24 38.73 -17.93 4.21
C ALA A 24 38.59 -16.82 5.27
N LYS A 25 38.11 -15.64 4.85
CA LYS A 25 37.75 -14.57 5.78
C LYS A 25 36.79 -15.18 6.80
N LYS A 26 37.18 -15.19 8.09
CA LYS A 26 36.24 -15.41 9.20
C LYS A 26 35.02 -14.54 8.93
N ALA A 27 33.86 -15.17 8.75
CA ALA A 27 32.60 -14.44 8.67
C ALA A 27 32.51 -13.53 9.90
N ALA A 28 32.58 -12.21 9.68
CA ALA A 28 32.35 -11.27 10.75
C ALA A 28 30.97 -11.57 11.33
N THR A 29 30.86 -11.72 12.65
CA THR A 29 29.60 -11.94 13.33
C THR A 29 28.66 -10.81 12.92
N GLN A 30 27.69 -11.12 12.07
CA GLN A 30 26.81 -10.12 11.48
C GLN A 30 25.97 -9.53 12.62
N LYS A 31 25.96 -8.19 12.73
CA LYS A 31 25.20 -7.51 13.77
C LYS A 31 23.72 -7.83 13.60
N LYS A 32 23.02 -8.09 14.71
CA LYS A 32 21.60 -8.44 14.71
C LYS A 32 20.75 -7.22 15.05
N ALA A 33 19.65 -7.04 14.34
CA ALA A 33 18.59 -6.11 14.66
C ALA A 33 17.44 -6.91 15.28
N GLU A 34 17.16 -6.67 16.56
CA GLU A 34 16.05 -7.32 17.26
C GLU A 34 14.76 -6.54 16.97
N PHE A 35 13.80 -7.22 16.33
CA PHE A 35 12.48 -6.70 16.03
C PHE A 35 11.45 -7.26 17.02
N ILE A 36 10.56 -6.40 17.48
CA ILE A 36 9.26 -6.82 18.00
C ILE A 36 8.20 -6.40 16.99
N ILE A 37 7.38 -7.34 16.55
CA ILE A 37 6.25 -7.06 15.66
C ILE A 37 4.99 -7.38 16.43
N VAL A 38 4.18 -6.36 16.69
CA VAL A 38 2.88 -6.52 17.32
C VAL A 38 1.85 -6.75 16.21
N GLU A 39 1.28 -7.95 16.18
CA GLU A 39 0.35 -8.40 15.15
C GLU A 39 -1.10 -8.29 15.63
N SER A 40 -2.01 -8.06 14.69
CA SER A 40 -3.44 -8.24 14.90
C SER A 40 -3.76 -9.73 14.99
N GLY A 41 -4.64 -10.10 15.92
CA GLY A 41 -5.26 -11.43 15.94
C GLY A 41 -6.27 -11.65 14.82
N GLU A 42 -6.70 -10.57 14.16
CA GLU A 42 -7.67 -10.56 13.07
C GLU A 42 -6.99 -10.17 11.74
N TYR A 43 -7.36 -10.84 10.65
CA TYR A 43 -6.92 -10.58 9.27
C TYR A 43 -5.42 -10.78 8.99
N ALA A 44 -5.09 -11.23 7.77
CA ALA A 44 -3.70 -11.40 7.34
C ALA A 44 -2.95 -10.07 7.23
N ALA A 45 -3.65 -9.00 6.83
CA ALA A 45 -3.09 -7.66 6.69
C ALA A 45 -2.49 -7.08 7.99
N GLY A 46 -2.97 -7.55 9.15
CA GLY A 46 -2.48 -7.12 10.45
C GLY A 46 -1.25 -7.89 10.95
N LYS A 47 -0.67 -8.77 10.14
CA LYS A 47 0.50 -9.59 10.46
C LYS A 47 1.77 -9.02 9.83
N GLU A 48 2.93 -9.53 10.25
CA GLU A 48 4.20 -9.19 9.64
C GLU A 48 4.19 -9.33 8.10
N ASP A 49 4.78 -8.34 7.43
CA ASP A 49 5.27 -8.44 6.06
C ASP A 49 6.78 -8.74 6.11
N PRO A 50 7.20 -9.99 5.80
CA PRO A 50 8.60 -10.38 5.86
C PRO A 50 9.50 -9.57 4.91
N ARG A 51 8.95 -9.02 3.82
CA ARG A 51 9.72 -8.19 2.88
C ARG A 51 10.04 -6.83 3.48
N LEU A 52 9.11 -6.26 4.23
CA LEU A 52 9.34 -5.02 4.97
C LEU A 52 10.39 -5.24 6.07
N THR A 53 10.26 -6.31 6.86
CA THR A 53 11.27 -6.68 7.86
C THR A 53 12.65 -6.81 7.24
N ALA A 54 12.76 -7.55 6.14
CA ALA A 54 14.02 -7.73 5.42
C ALA A 54 14.57 -6.40 4.88
N GLY A 55 13.71 -5.53 4.34
CA GLY A 55 14.09 -4.21 3.84
C GLY A 55 14.64 -3.29 4.93
N ILE A 56 13.99 -3.25 6.10
CA ILE A 56 14.47 -2.46 7.26
C ILE A 56 15.81 -3.03 7.75
N ALA A 57 15.93 -4.35 7.86
CA ALA A 57 17.17 -4.99 8.30
C ALA A 57 18.33 -4.72 7.32
N GLN A 58 18.06 -4.77 6.01
CA GLN A 58 19.02 -4.42 4.97
C GLN A 58 19.46 -2.95 5.08
N PHE A 59 18.51 -2.02 5.28
CA PHE A 59 18.82 -0.60 5.53
C PHE A 59 19.73 -0.44 6.76
N LEU A 60 19.43 -1.18 7.83
CA LEU A 60 20.26 -1.22 9.04
C LEU A 60 21.60 -1.91 8.84
N GLY A 61 21.78 -2.69 7.77
CA GLY A 61 22.98 -3.50 7.53
C GLY A 61 23.15 -4.58 8.60
N MET A 62 22.03 -5.13 9.07
CA MET A 62 21.94 -6.09 10.18
C MET A 62 21.07 -7.29 9.77
N GLU A 63 21.23 -8.42 10.45
CA GLU A 63 20.32 -9.56 10.32
C GLU A 63 19.09 -9.37 11.21
N PRO A 64 17.86 -9.60 10.70
CA PRO A 64 16.66 -9.49 11.51
C PRO A 64 16.51 -10.68 12.46
N VAL A 65 16.17 -10.40 13.72
CA VAL A 65 15.66 -11.38 14.68
C VAL A 65 14.28 -10.91 15.11
N VAL A 66 13.23 -11.64 14.72
CA VAL A 66 11.85 -11.22 14.91
C VAL A 66 11.22 -11.94 16.11
N THR A 67 10.64 -11.17 17.01
CA THR A 67 9.73 -11.65 18.05
C THR A 67 8.33 -11.13 17.74
N LYS A 68 7.36 -12.04 17.60
CA LYS A 68 5.95 -11.67 17.38
C LYS A 68 5.23 -11.57 18.72
N LYS A 69 4.38 -10.56 18.88
CA LYS A 69 3.49 -10.40 20.02
C LYS A 69 2.09 -10.10 19.53
N THR A 70 1.08 -10.59 20.24
CA THR A 70 -0.28 -10.09 20.10
C THR A 70 -0.39 -8.69 20.72
N GLN A 71 -1.42 -7.93 20.34
CA GLN A 71 -1.73 -6.65 20.98
C GLN A 71 -1.87 -6.78 22.50
N LEU A 72 -2.54 -7.84 22.99
CA LEU A 72 -2.75 -8.06 24.43
C LEU A 72 -1.42 -8.31 25.16
N GLU A 73 -0.54 -9.14 24.61
CA GLU A 73 0.79 -9.39 25.19
C GLU A 73 1.66 -8.13 25.19
N ALA A 74 1.56 -7.29 24.15
CA ALA A 74 2.27 -6.02 24.08
C ALA A 74 1.75 -5.02 25.12
N MET A 75 0.42 -4.96 25.36
CA MET A 75 -0.17 -4.08 26.37
C MET A 75 0.16 -4.49 27.81
N GLN A 76 0.51 -5.75 28.06
CA GLN A 76 0.93 -6.25 29.37
C GLN A 76 2.43 -6.05 29.66
N ASP A 77 3.21 -5.76 28.62
CA ASP A 77 4.64 -5.48 28.75
C ASP A 77 4.83 -3.99 29.09
N GLU A 78 5.35 -3.69 30.29
CA GLU A 78 5.51 -2.30 30.78
C GLU A 78 6.25 -1.40 29.78
N LYS A 79 7.17 -1.97 28.99
CA LYS A 79 7.99 -1.24 28.02
C LYS A 79 7.25 -0.91 26.73
N LEU A 80 6.11 -1.55 26.50
CA LEU A 80 5.29 -1.44 25.30
C LEU A 80 3.87 -0.92 25.61
N ALA A 81 3.45 -0.90 26.89
CA ALA A 81 2.07 -0.62 27.29
C ALA A 81 1.49 0.71 26.76
N ASN A 82 2.33 1.74 26.61
CA ASN A 82 1.90 3.11 26.25
C ASN A 82 2.16 3.48 24.77
N LEU A 83 2.13 2.49 23.87
CA LEU A 83 2.27 2.71 22.43
C LEU A 83 0.91 2.83 21.73
N ASP A 84 0.91 3.44 20.55
CA ASP A 84 -0.26 3.50 19.70
C ASP A 84 -0.46 2.16 18.95
N TYR A 85 -1.51 1.44 19.36
CA TYR A 85 -1.94 0.18 18.74
C TYR A 85 -3.18 0.36 17.86
N SER A 86 -3.52 1.59 17.49
CA SER A 86 -4.70 1.89 16.67
C SER A 86 -4.62 1.27 15.27
N PHE A 87 -3.41 0.96 14.79
CA PHE A 87 -3.14 0.29 13.53
C PHE A 87 -2.05 -0.77 13.67
N LEU A 88 -2.33 -1.99 13.20
CA LEU A 88 -1.42 -3.13 13.24
C LEU A 88 -1.16 -3.68 11.83
N PRO A 89 0.02 -4.25 11.53
CA PRO A 89 1.11 -4.55 12.46
C PRO A 89 1.91 -3.31 12.90
N LEU A 90 2.40 -3.32 14.15
CA LEU A 90 3.33 -2.31 14.65
C LEU A 90 4.75 -2.89 14.72
N TYR A 91 5.71 -2.24 14.08
CA TYR A 91 7.11 -2.66 14.09
C TYR A 91 7.90 -1.87 15.11
N LEU A 92 8.69 -2.57 15.91
CA LEU A 92 9.66 -1.99 16.83
C LEU A 92 11.02 -2.60 16.56
N VAL A 93 12.08 -1.79 16.59
CA VAL A 93 13.46 -2.24 16.53
C VAL A 93 14.16 -1.87 17.82
N LYS A 94 14.87 -2.82 18.45
CA LYS A 94 15.63 -2.55 19.67
C LYS A 94 16.60 -1.40 19.44
N LYS A 95 16.53 -0.41 20.34
CA LYS A 95 17.37 0.77 20.25
C LYS A 95 18.80 0.43 20.67
N THR A 96 19.71 0.62 19.72
CA THR A 96 21.15 0.63 19.93
C THR A 96 21.72 1.90 19.28
N ASP A 97 22.91 2.34 19.66
CA ASP A 97 23.53 3.54 19.05
C ASP A 97 23.61 3.43 17.52
N ALA A 98 23.90 2.23 17.01
CA ALA A 98 23.96 1.96 15.58
C ALA A 98 22.58 2.08 14.89
N VAL A 99 21.52 1.55 15.51
CA VAL A 99 20.15 1.67 14.98
C VAL A 99 19.69 3.12 15.04
N ARG A 100 19.87 3.78 16.18
CA ARG A 100 19.46 5.17 16.41
C ARG A 100 20.14 6.13 15.44
N SER A 101 21.45 5.98 15.24
CA SER A 101 22.20 6.81 14.29
C SER A 101 21.69 6.66 12.85
N LYS A 102 21.36 5.44 12.41
CA LYS A 102 20.76 5.23 11.08
C LYS A 102 19.34 5.78 10.95
N MET A 103 18.61 5.88 12.05
CA MET A 103 17.22 6.37 12.09
C MET A 103 17.11 7.87 12.39
N GLU A 104 18.22 8.58 12.60
CA GLU A 104 18.23 9.97 13.07
C GLU A 104 17.41 10.92 12.17
N SER A 105 17.58 10.86 10.85
CA SER A 105 16.82 11.71 9.93
C SER A 105 15.32 11.39 9.93
N TYR A 106 14.95 10.14 10.22
CA TYR A 106 13.55 9.71 10.28
C TYR A 106 12.91 10.14 11.60
N LEU A 107 13.67 10.09 12.70
CA LEU A 107 13.29 10.63 14.01
C LEU A 107 13.03 12.13 13.94
N GLN A 108 13.97 12.89 13.34
CA GLN A 108 13.85 14.35 13.20
C GLN A 108 12.63 14.76 12.36
N ARG A 109 12.23 13.92 11.40
CA ARG A 109 11.06 14.15 10.53
C ARG A 109 9.76 13.59 11.11
N GLY A 110 9.81 12.93 12.28
CA GLY A 110 8.65 12.31 12.93
C GLY A 110 8.09 11.08 12.21
N PHE A 111 8.87 10.43 11.35
CA PHE A 111 8.44 9.21 10.65
C PHE A 111 8.57 7.95 11.51
N VAL A 112 9.44 8.00 12.51
CA VAL A 112 9.61 6.96 13.53
C VAL A 112 9.66 7.65 14.88
N LEU A 113 9.31 6.93 15.94
CA LEU A 113 9.32 7.43 17.31
C LEU A 113 10.43 6.74 18.11
N GLU A 114 10.93 7.40 19.14
CA GLU A 114 11.95 6.85 20.04
C GLU A 114 11.34 6.66 21.44
N THR A 115 11.48 5.46 21.99
CA THR A 115 11.28 5.16 23.42
C THR A 115 12.62 4.89 24.09
N GLU A 116 12.61 4.58 25.39
CA GLU A 116 13.83 4.21 26.11
C GLU A 116 14.51 2.99 25.49
N GLU A 117 13.75 1.99 25.04
CA GLU A 117 14.29 0.72 24.57
C GLU A 117 14.14 0.46 23.07
N TYR A 118 13.27 1.19 22.37
CA TYR A 118 12.92 0.88 20.98
C TYR A 118 12.87 2.12 20.09
N ILE A 119 13.16 1.90 18.81
CA ILE A 119 12.66 2.75 17.73
C ILE A 119 11.35 2.13 17.27
N VAL A 120 10.27 2.91 17.31
CA VAL A 120 8.92 2.50 16.92
C VAL A 120 8.64 3.00 15.53
N LEU A 121 8.20 2.12 14.63
CA LEU A 121 7.92 2.42 13.25
C LEU A 121 6.40 2.26 13.01
N PRO A 122 5.61 3.31 13.24
CA PRO A 122 4.16 3.27 13.04
C PRO A 122 3.82 3.29 11.55
N HIS A 123 2.70 2.66 11.15
CA HIS A 123 2.12 2.72 9.80
C HIS A 123 3.11 2.48 8.64
N GLN A 124 4.04 1.53 8.78
CA GLN A 124 5.02 1.24 7.72
C GLN A 124 4.47 0.40 6.57
N THR A 125 3.39 -0.34 6.82
CA THR A 125 2.74 -1.18 5.82
C THR A 125 1.61 -0.40 5.13
N ARG A 126 1.44 -0.64 3.82
CA ARG A 126 0.29 -0.11 3.05
C ARG A 126 -1.02 -0.81 3.40
N SER A 127 -0.94 -2.03 3.89
CA SER A 127 -2.06 -2.82 4.41
C SER A 127 -1.94 -2.95 5.94
N GLY A 128 -3.07 -3.06 6.63
CA GLY A 128 -3.10 -3.22 8.08
C GLY A 128 -4.51 -3.24 8.64
N VAL A 129 -4.62 -3.33 9.95
CA VAL A 129 -5.88 -3.45 10.68
C VAL A 129 -5.99 -2.31 11.68
N TYR A 130 -7.04 -1.51 11.54
CA TYR A 130 -7.45 -0.56 12.55
C TYR A 130 -8.19 -1.28 13.68
N THR A 131 -7.64 -1.21 14.89
CA THR A 131 -8.12 -1.99 16.04
C THR A 131 -9.34 -1.36 16.72
N ALA A 132 -9.50 -0.04 16.60
CA ALA A 132 -10.54 0.74 17.28
C ALA A 132 -11.68 1.23 16.36
N LYS A 133 -11.69 0.85 15.07
CA LYS A 133 -12.74 1.27 14.13
C LYS A 133 -13.98 0.38 14.22
N GLU A 134 -15.14 1.00 13.99
CA GLU A 134 -16.41 0.29 13.89
C GLU A 134 -16.45 -0.61 12.66
N ALA A 135 -16.90 -1.85 12.85
CA ALA A 135 -17.02 -2.82 11.76
C ALA A 135 -18.20 -2.47 10.84
N LYS A 136 -17.99 -2.62 9.53
CA LYS A 136 -19.02 -2.49 8.49
C LYS A 136 -19.14 -3.79 7.69
N PRO A 137 -19.77 -4.85 8.24
CA PRO A 137 -19.74 -6.18 7.65
C PRO A 137 -20.12 -6.21 6.17
N GLY A 138 -19.31 -6.90 5.35
CA GLY A 138 -19.56 -7.05 3.92
C GLY A 138 -19.36 -5.80 3.04
N VAL A 139 -18.88 -4.69 3.59
CA VAL A 139 -18.63 -3.46 2.83
C VAL A 139 -17.16 -3.35 2.43
N MET A 140 -16.93 -3.20 1.13
CA MET A 140 -15.64 -2.82 0.55
C MET A 140 -15.68 -1.35 0.15
N GLU A 141 -14.87 -0.50 0.78
CA GLU A 141 -14.68 0.89 0.36
C GLU A 141 -13.42 0.99 -0.50
N ILE A 142 -13.53 1.55 -1.71
CA ILE A 142 -12.41 1.73 -2.64
C ILE A 142 -12.10 3.22 -2.71
N PHE A 143 -10.94 3.61 -2.19
CA PHE A 143 -10.43 4.97 -2.27
C PHE A 143 -9.75 5.18 -3.62
N VAL A 144 -10.28 6.10 -4.42
CA VAL A 144 -9.79 6.42 -5.75
C VAL A 144 -9.47 7.90 -5.86
N MET A 145 -8.62 8.23 -6.83
CA MET A 145 -8.60 9.54 -7.45
C MET A 145 -9.25 9.37 -8.82
N SER A 146 -10.26 10.15 -9.18
CA SER A 146 -11.06 9.90 -10.40
C SER A 146 -10.28 9.98 -11.71
N GLN A 147 -9.08 10.59 -11.72
CA GLN A 147 -8.18 10.60 -12.88
C GLN A 147 -6.94 9.70 -12.72
N CYS A 148 -6.91 8.85 -11.70
CA CYS A 148 -5.90 7.80 -11.56
C CYS A 148 -6.24 6.60 -12.46
N PRO A 149 -5.34 6.16 -13.35
CA PRO A 149 -5.60 4.98 -14.18
C PRO A 149 -5.76 3.69 -13.36
N TYR A 150 -5.12 3.59 -12.18
CA TYR A 150 -5.30 2.44 -11.29
C TYR A 150 -6.65 2.48 -10.54
N GLY A 151 -7.16 3.67 -10.22
CA GLY A 151 -8.52 3.83 -9.69
C GLY A 151 -9.57 3.38 -10.70
N VAL A 152 -9.42 3.84 -11.95
CA VAL A 152 -10.25 3.42 -13.09
C VAL A 152 -10.19 1.91 -13.32
N MET A 153 -9.01 1.29 -13.15
CA MET A 153 -8.87 -0.17 -13.24
C MET A 153 -9.69 -0.87 -12.15
N ALA A 154 -9.63 -0.43 -10.90
CA ALA A 154 -10.39 -1.01 -9.80
C ALA A 154 -11.90 -0.87 -10.02
N GLU A 155 -12.37 0.31 -10.43
CA GLU A 155 -13.78 0.55 -10.76
C GLU A 155 -14.25 -0.33 -11.92
N SER A 156 -13.44 -0.46 -12.97
CA SER A 156 -13.76 -1.28 -14.14
C SER A 156 -13.87 -2.76 -13.78
N ALA A 157 -13.00 -3.26 -12.89
CA ALA A 157 -13.09 -4.62 -12.36
C ALA A 157 -14.41 -4.87 -11.60
N VAL A 158 -14.87 -3.90 -10.80
CA VAL A 158 -16.17 -3.98 -10.12
C VAL A 158 -17.33 -3.97 -11.12
N ILE A 159 -17.27 -3.10 -12.13
CA ILE A 159 -18.29 -3.03 -13.19
C ILE A 159 -18.38 -4.34 -13.95
N GLU A 160 -17.25 -4.94 -14.33
CA GLU A 160 -17.20 -6.22 -15.03
C GLU A 160 -17.80 -7.34 -14.18
N ALA A 161 -17.41 -7.43 -12.90
CA ALA A 161 -17.96 -8.41 -11.96
C ALA A 161 -19.48 -8.27 -11.79
N LYS A 162 -20.02 -7.05 -11.82
CA LYS A 162 -21.47 -6.82 -11.78
C LYS A 162 -22.16 -7.26 -13.08
N LYS A 163 -21.54 -7.04 -14.24
CA LYS A 163 -22.11 -7.38 -15.55
C LYS A 163 -22.08 -8.86 -15.86
N ASN A 164 -21.02 -9.56 -15.49
CA ASN A 164 -20.87 -11.00 -15.73
C ASN A 164 -21.49 -11.86 -14.61
N GLY A 165 -22.04 -11.23 -13.56
CA GLY A 165 -22.70 -11.92 -12.45
C GLY A 165 -21.75 -12.56 -11.44
N THR A 166 -20.45 -12.25 -11.45
CA THR A 166 -19.47 -12.76 -10.48
C THR A 166 -19.36 -11.89 -9.22
N PHE A 167 -20.09 -10.77 -9.15
CA PHE A 167 -20.13 -9.93 -7.96
C PHE A 167 -20.81 -10.67 -6.79
N PRO A 168 -20.17 -10.74 -5.60
CA PRO A 168 -20.67 -11.55 -4.49
C PRO A 168 -22.00 -11.03 -3.93
N GLN A 169 -22.92 -11.96 -3.64
CA GLN A 169 -24.20 -11.63 -2.99
C GLN A 169 -23.96 -11.16 -1.54
N GLY A 170 -24.79 -10.22 -1.08
CA GLY A 170 -24.72 -9.70 0.30
C GLY A 170 -23.51 -8.82 0.60
N LYS A 171 -22.71 -8.47 -0.42
CA LYS A 171 -21.58 -7.53 -0.31
C LYS A 171 -21.92 -6.19 -0.96
N GLU A 172 -21.29 -5.13 -0.47
CA GLU A 172 -21.42 -3.78 -1.01
C GLU A 172 -20.05 -3.24 -1.41
N VAL A 173 -19.99 -2.47 -2.51
CA VAL A 173 -18.81 -1.67 -2.87
C VAL A 173 -19.19 -0.20 -2.85
N LYS A 174 -18.40 0.63 -2.16
CA LYS A 174 -18.51 2.09 -2.16
C LYS A 174 -17.24 2.71 -2.72
N ILE A 175 -17.41 3.70 -3.59
CA ILE A 175 -16.29 4.53 -4.04
C ILE A 175 -16.10 5.68 -3.06
N ARG A 176 -14.85 5.90 -2.64
CA ARG A 176 -14.38 7.00 -1.80
C ARG A 176 -13.33 7.81 -2.55
N TYR A 177 -13.16 9.09 -2.24
CA TYR A 177 -12.29 9.97 -3.00
C TYR A 177 -11.11 10.47 -2.18
N ILE A 178 -9.91 10.36 -2.76
CA ILE A 178 -8.67 10.86 -2.18
C ILE A 178 -8.49 12.30 -2.67
N VAL A 179 -8.65 13.24 -1.75
CA VAL A 179 -8.52 14.67 -1.99
C VAL A 179 -7.99 15.36 -0.75
N ASN A 180 -7.18 16.41 -0.94
CA ASN A 180 -6.74 17.27 0.15
C ASN A 180 -7.64 18.49 0.25
N TYR A 181 -7.99 18.88 1.47
CA TYR A 181 -8.71 20.12 1.76
C TYR A 181 -7.94 20.94 2.79
N ASP A 182 -7.66 22.19 2.45
CA ASP A 182 -7.12 23.20 3.36
C ASP A 182 -8.07 24.41 3.43
N PRO A 183 -8.45 24.91 4.62
CA PRO A 183 -9.37 26.03 4.73
C PRO A 183 -8.88 27.32 4.07
N ARG A 184 -7.57 27.50 3.85
CA ARG A 184 -6.99 28.69 3.23
C ARG A 184 -6.83 28.54 1.71
N ASN A 185 -6.43 27.35 1.26
CA ASN A 185 -6.08 27.07 -0.13
C ASN A 185 -7.15 26.29 -0.91
N GLY A 186 -8.19 25.78 -0.25
CA GLY A 186 -9.26 25.01 -0.87
C GLY A 186 -8.88 23.55 -1.14
N PHE A 187 -9.49 22.96 -2.17
CA PHE A 187 -9.25 21.58 -2.58
C PHE A 187 -8.03 21.44 -3.48
N SER A 188 -7.31 20.34 -3.31
CA SER A 188 -6.25 19.91 -4.23
C SER A 188 -6.25 18.39 -4.39
N SER A 189 -6.09 17.94 -5.63
CA SER A 189 -5.90 16.53 -5.99
C SER A 189 -4.64 16.37 -6.84
N LEU A 190 -4.12 15.15 -6.92
CA LEU A 190 -2.85 14.85 -7.59
C LEU A 190 -2.86 15.25 -9.06
N HIS A 191 -3.99 15.07 -9.76
CA HIS A 191 -4.14 15.40 -11.17
C HIS A 191 -4.77 16.77 -11.43
N GLY A 192 -4.78 17.66 -10.43
CA GLY A 192 -5.27 19.03 -10.56
C GLY A 192 -6.77 19.18 -10.34
N SER A 193 -7.33 20.35 -10.67
CA SER A 193 -8.70 20.70 -10.26
C SER A 193 -9.79 19.88 -10.92
N ALA A 194 -9.58 19.50 -12.19
CA ALA A 194 -10.52 18.68 -12.94
C ALA A 194 -10.80 17.32 -12.29
N GLU A 195 -9.89 16.83 -11.43
CA GLU A 195 -10.06 15.60 -10.66
C GLU A 195 -10.99 15.79 -9.46
N TRP A 196 -10.72 16.73 -8.55
CA TRP A 196 -11.63 16.94 -7.42
C TRP A 196 -13.02 17.41 -7.88
N GLU A 197 -13.10 18.15 -8.99
CA GLU A 197 -14.40 18.51 -9.57
C GLU A 197 -15.16 17.29 -10.08
N GLU A 198 -14.45 16.31 -10.64
CA GLU A 198 -15.05 15.04 -11.05
C GLU A 198 -15.47 14.21 -9.83
N ASP A 199 -14.66 14.17 -8.78
CA ASP A 199 -15.00 13.52 -7.51
C ASP A 199 -16.33 14.08 -6.95
N VAL A 200 -16.52 15.41 -6.98
CA VAL A 200 -17.79 16.06 -6.60
C VAL A 200 -18.96 15.58 -7.45
N ARG A 201 -18.78 15.49 -8.78
CA ARG A 201 -19.85 15.00 -9.69
C ARG A 201 -20.22 13.57 -9.33
N GLN A 202 -19.24 12.70 -9.10
CA GLN A 202 -19.47 11.30 -8.78
C GLN A 202 -20.12 11.12 -7.39
N LEU A 203 -19.72 11.91 -6.38
CA LEU A 203 -20.38 11.97 -5.07
C LEU A 203 -21.87 12.36 -5.19
N LEU A 204 -22.16 13.39 -5.98
CA LEU A 204 -23.54 13.83 -6.21
C LEU A 204 -24.34 12.78 -7.00
N ILE A 205 -23.74 12.10 -7.97
CA ILE A 205 -24.37 10.98 -8.69
C ILE A 205 -24.65 9.82 -7.72
N ALA A 206 -23.69 9.43 -6.89
CA ALA A 206 -23.86 8.36 -5.91
C ALA A 206 -25.04 8.64 -4.96
N LYS A 207 -25.21 9.91 -4.56
CA LYS A 207 -26.30 10.33 -3.68
C LYS A 207 -27.67 10.42 -4.36
N TYR A 208 -27.74 11.02 -5.55
CA TYR A 208 -29.02 11.34 -6.21
C TYR A 208 -29.46 10.37 -7.30
N TYR A 209 -28.52 9.58 -7.82
CA TYR A 209 -28.73 8.56 -8.84
C TYR A 209 -27.89 7.30 -8.54
N PRO A 210 -27.98 6.70 -7.34
CA PRO A 210 -27.13 5.57 -6.94
C PRO A 210 -27.16 4.40 -7.92
N SER A 211 -28.34 4.12 -8.52
CA SER A 211 -28.50 3.05 -9.52
C SER A 211 -27.81 3.34 -10.86
N LYS A 212 -27.41 4.58 -11.12
CA LYS A 212 -26.75 5.02 -12.37
C LYS A 212 -25.27 5.30 -12.20
N LEU A 213 -24.74 5.29 -10.97
CA LEU A 213 -23.32 5.55 -10.71
C LEU A 213 -22.42 4.62 -11.51
N TRP A 214 -22.65 3.31 -11.45
CA TRP A 214 -21.82 2.33 -12.15
C TRP A 214 -21.89 2.45 -13.67
N GLN A 215 -23.06 2.81 -14.22
CA GLN A 215 -23.21 3.08 -15.65
C GLN A 215 -22.46 4.37 -16.05
N TYR A 216 -22.52 5.41 -15.22
CA TYR A 216 -21.76 6.63 -15.43
C TYR A 216 -20.26 6.35 -15.43
N LEU A 217 -19.74 5.62 -14.44
CA LEU A 217 -18.34 5.22 -14.36
C LEU A 217 -17.92 4.37 -15.56
N GLU A 218 -18.73 3.41 -16.00
CA GLU A 218 -18.44 2.61 -17.21
C GLU A 218 -18.24 3.47 -18.46
N ILE A 219 -19.00 4.56 -18.61
CA ILE A 219 -18.86 5.49 -19.71
C ILE A 219 -17.65 6.40 -19.50
N ARG A 220 -17.53 6.97 -18.29
CA ARG A 220 -16.49 7.94 -17.93
C ARG A 220 -15.09 7.34 -17.98
N ASN A 221 -14.93 6.09 -17.58
CA ASN A 221 -13.65 5.38 -17.50
C ASN A 221 -12.98 5.14 -18.85
N LYS A 222 -13.74 5.21 -19.95
CA LYS A 222 -13.18 5.11 -21.33
C LYS A 222 -12.31 6.31 -21.70
N ASP A 223 -12.60 7.47 -21.11
CA ASP A 223 -11.81 8.69 -21.25
C ASP A 223 -11.95 9.51 -19.96
N TYR A 224 -11.32 9.01 -18.88
CA TYR A 224 -11.46 9.55 -17.52
C TYR A 224 -10.83 10.94 -17.34
N ARG A 225 -10.07 11.44 -18.33
CA ARG A 225 -9.51 12.81 -18.33
C ARG A 225 -10.27 13.78 -19.25
N SER A 226 -11.26 13.30 -20.00
CA SER A 226 -12.08 14.14 -20.85
C SER A 226 -12.75 15.28 -20.08
N SER A 227 -12.82 16.46 -20.69
CA SER A 227 -13.69 17.55 -20.22
C SER A 227 -15.18 17.28 -20.50
N ARG A 228 -15.50 16.20 -21.23
CA ARG A 228 -16.86 15.84 -21.69
C ARG A 228 -17.64 14.96 -20.69
N TRP A 229 -17.49 15.22 -19.40
CA TRP A 229 -18.23 14.54 -18.32
C TRP A 229 -19.76 14.69 -18.49
N ASP A 230 -20.21 15.81 -19.07
CA ASP A 230 -21.62 16.12 -19.35
C ASP A 230 -22.25 15.09 -20.29
N LYS A 231 -21.48 14.62 -21.28
CA LYS A 231 -21.92 13.60 -22.24
C LYS A 231 -22.04 12.23 -21.57
N ALA A 232 -21.12 11.89 -20.68
CA ALA A 232 -21.21 10.67 -19.90
C ALA A 232 -22.47 10.65 -19.01
N MET A 233 -22.77 11.76 -18.33
CA MET A 233 -24.01 11.90 -17.57
C MET A 233 -25.26 11.75 -18.45
N GLN A 234 -25.30 12.43 -19.59
CA GLN A 234 -26.43 12.35 -20.54
C GLN A 234 -26.64 10.90 -21.03
N GLN A 235 -25.57 10.21 -21.41
CA GLN A 235 -25.62 8.81 -21.86
C GLN A 235 -26.06 7.84 -20.75
N ALA A 236 -25.68 8.09 -19.50
CA ALA A 236 -26.18 7.36 -18.33
C ALA A 236 -27.62 7.75 -17.92
N GLY A 237 -28.26 8.69 -18.65
CA GLY A 237 -29.60 9.19 -18.34
C GLY A 237 -29.66 10.01 -17.05
N ILE A 238 -28.58 10.68 -16.67
CA ILE A 238 -28.47 11.55 -15.49
C ILE A 238 -28.78 12.98 -15.89
N ASN A 239 -29.65 13.67 -15.14
CA ASN A 239 -29.95 15.08 -15.38
C ASN A 239 -28.78 15.95 -14.89
N VAL A 240 -27.97 16.43 -15.85
CA VAL A 240 -26.82 17.32 -15.61
C VAL A 240 -27.19 18.54 -14.78
N ASN A 241 -28.28 19.23 -15.12
CA ASN A 241 -28.69 20.45 -14.41
C ASN A 241 -29.04 20.16 -12.94
N LYS A 242 -29.63 18.99 -12.63
CA LYS A 242 -29.93 18.61 -11.25
C LYS A 242 -28.65 18.41 -10.42
N ILE A 243 -27.61 17.81 -11.02
CA ILE A 243 -26.31 17.63 -10.38
C ILE A 243 -25.60 18.97 -10.21
N MET A 244 -25.48 19.75 -11.28
CA MET A 244 -24.70 21.00 -11.25
C MET A 244 -25.30 22.07 -10.34
N LYS A 245 -26.63 22.11 -10.15
CA LYS A 245 -27.27 22.98 -9.14
C LYS A 245 -26.78 22.72 -7.70
N LYS A 246 -26.18 21.57 -7.43
CA LYS A 246 -25.72 21.14 -6.10
C LYS A 246 -24.20 21.14 -5.97
N PHE A 247 -23.49 21.45 -7.04
CA PHE A 247 -22.03 21.34 -7.12
C PHE A 247 -21.35 22.22 -6.07
N ASP A 248 -21.56 23.54 -6.13
CA ASP A 248 -20.90 24.54 -5.27
C ASP A 248 -21.46 24.62 -3.84
N THR A 249 -22.42 23.76 -3.49
CA THR A 249 -23.06 23.75 -2.16
C THR A 249 -22.83 22.40 -1.49
N GLU A 250 -23.75 21.48 -1.70
CA GLU A 250 -23.73 20.15 -1.13
C GLU A 250 -22.55 19.32 -1.64
N GLY A 251 -22.18 19.46 -2.92
CA GLY A 251 -21.08 18.73 -3.54
C GLY A 251 -19.74 19.01 -2.88
N LEU A 252 -19.42 20.29 -2.66
CA LEU A 252 -18.20 20.67 -1.96
C LEU A 252 -18.19 20.18 -0.51
N GLU A 253 -19.33 20.20 0.19
CA GLU A 253 -19.38 19.70 1.57
C GLU A 253 -19.16 18.17 1.64
N LEU A 254 -19.72 17.40 0.70
CA LEU A 254 -19.43 15.98 0.57
C LEU A 254 -17.94 15.74 0.31
N LEU A 255 -17.30 16.54 -0.54
CA LEU A 255 -15.88 16.38 -0.82
C LEU A 255 -14.99 16.73 0.40
N LYS A 256 -15.38 17.69 1.25
CA LYS A 256 -14.68 17.93 2.53
C LYS A 256 -14.77 16.72 3.46
N GLN A 257 -15.93 16.06 3.50
CA GLN A 257 -16.12 14.84 4.28
C GLN A 257 -15.23 13.71 3.76
N GLU A 258 -15.06 13.58 2.45
CA GLU A 258 -14.12 12.63 1.85
C GLU A 258 -12.67 12.94 2.24
N ALA A 259 -12.23 14.21 2.18
CA ALA A 259 -10.89 14.61 2.61
C ALA A 259 -10.64 14.28 4.08
N ALA A 260 -11.61 14.54 4.96
CA ALA A 260 -11.52 14.21 6.38
C ALA A 260 -11.45 12.69 6.60
N TYR A 261 -12.29 11.91 5.90
CA TYR A 261 -12.31 10.46 6.04
C TYR A 261 -11.05 9.79 5.48
N GLY A 262 -10.56 10.22 4.32
CA GLY A 262 -9.29 9.73 3.77
C GLY A 262 -8.12 9.98 4.73
N LYS A 263 -8.08 11.17 5.35
CA LYS A 263 -7.09 11.52 6.38
C LYS A 263 -7.20 10.65 7.62
N GLU A 264 -8.41 10.33 8.07
CA GLU A 264 -8.67 9.45 9.23
C GLU A 264 -8.06 8.04 9.04
N TYR A 265 -8.03 7.55 7.80
CA TYR A 265 -7.43 6.26 7.42
C TYR A 265 -6.03 6.39 6.82
N GLY A 266 -5.41 7.58 6.88
CA GLY A 266 -4.07 7.82 6.32
C GLY A 266 -3.92 7.46 4.83
N VAL A 267 -5.02 7.44 4.07
CA VAL A 267 -5.01 7.02 2.66
C VAL A 267 -4.52 8.15 1.78
N ASN A 268 -3.48 7.88 1.00
CA ASN A 268 -2.88 8.86 0.08
C ASN A 268 -2.53 8.29 -1.30
N ALA A 269 -2.81 7.01 -1.55
CA ALA A 269 -2.48 6.31 -2.78
C ALA A 269 -3.75 5.72 -3.41
N SER A 270 -3.85 5.77 -4.74
CA SER A 270 -5.00 5.25 -5.47
C SER A 270 -4.63 4.02 -6.32
N PRO A 271 -5.40 2.92 -6.25
CA PRO A 271 -6.47 2.68 -5.29
C PRO A 271 -5.93 2.16 -3.95
N SER A 272 -6.67 2.45 -2.89
CA SER A 272 -6.57 1.76 -1.60
C SER A 272 -7.94 1.18 -1.26
N PHE A 273 -7.96 0.08 -0.53
CA PHE A 273 -9.18 -0.65 -0.21
C PHE A 273 -9.35 -0.72 1.30
N LEU A 274 -10.56 -0.50 1.79
CA LEU A 274 -10.90 -0.66 3.19
C LEU A 274 -12.02 -1.69 3.31
N TRP A 275 -11.66 -2.83 3.87
CA TRP A 275 -12.58 -3.93 4.11
C TRP A 275 -13.20 -3.83 5.50
N GLU A 276 -14.52 -3.87 5.53
CA GLU A 276 -15.36 -3.84 6.72
C GLU A 276 -15.07 -2.69 7.68
N GLY A 277 -14.62 -1.54 7.17
CA GLY A 277 -14.28 -0.38 7.99
C GLY A 277 -13.03 -0.54 8.86
N LYS A 278 -12.35 -1.69 8.81
CA LYS A 278 -11.21 -1.99 9.71
C LYS A 278 -9.92 -2.30 8.97
N VAL A 279 -9.98 -2.95 7.82
CA VAL A 279 -8.78 -3.54 7.20
C VAL A 279 -8.37 -2.75 5.98
N LEU A 280 -7.28 -2.00 6.10
CA LEU A 280 -6.68 -1.31 4.96
C LEU A 280 -5.90 -2.33 4.12
N LEU A 281 -6.10 -2.30 2.82
CA LEU A 281 -5.59 -3.28 1.87
C LEU A 281 -5.07 -2.56 0.63
N ASP A 282 -4.00 -3.10 0.06
CA ASP A 282 -3.60 -2.79 -1.31
C ASP A 282 -4.40 -3.63 -2.32
N PHE A 283 -4.16 -3.37 -3.61
CA PHE A 283 -4.84 -4.06 -4.72
C PHE A 283 -4.69 -5.59 -4.67
N GLY A 284 -3.48 -6.07 -4.33
CA GLY A 284 -3.22 -7.51 -4.24
C GLY A 284 -3.98 -8.16 -3.09
N SER A 285 -3.89 -7.55 -1.90
CA SER A 285 -4.52 -8.05 -0.68
C SER A 285 -6.05 -7.98 -0.75
N ALA A 286 -6.61 -6.99 -1.45
CA ALA A 286 -8.05 -6.89 -1.69
C ALA A 286 -8.59 -8.07 -2.50
N ALA A 287 -7.82 -8.59 -3.45
CA ALA A 287 -8.20 -9.75 -4.26
C ALA A 287 -8.19 -11.08 -3.47
N GLU A 288 -7.54 -11.12 -2.32
CA GLU A 288 -7.51 -12.27 -1.42
C GLU A 288 -8.75 -12.33 -0.51
N ILE A 289 -9.56 -11.27 -0.45
CA ILE A 289 -10.82 -11.28 0.27
C ILE A 289 -11.83 -12.16 -0.48
N ASP A 290 -12.51 -13.03 0.27
CA ASP A 290 -13.52 -13.94 -0.29
C ASP A 290 -14.60 -13.17 -1.08
N GLY A 291 -14.85 -13.63 -2.30
CA GLY A 291 -15.74 -12.97 -3.26
C GLY A 291 -15.15 -11.78 -4.03
N PHE A 292 -13.92 -11.33 -3.75
CA PHE A 292 -13.29 -10.17 -4.40
C PHE A 292 -12.11 -10.53 -5.32
N SER A 293 -11.95 -11.79 -5.71
CA SER A 293 -10.86 -12.24 -6.59
C SER A 293 -10.81 -11.54 -7.96
N PHE A 294 -11.93 -10.95 -8.42
CA PHE A 294 -11.98 -10.12 -9.62
C PHE A 294 -11.16 -8.83 -9.51
N LEU A 295 -10.82 -8.39 -8.29
CA LEU A 295 -9.87 -7.31 -8.04
C LEU A 295 -8.41 -7.76 -8.22
N ASN A 296 -8.13 -8.94 -8.77
CA ASN A 296 -6.76 -9.30 -9.13
C ASN A 296 -6.38 -8.57 -10.44
N PRO A 297 -5.34 -7.71 -10.44
CA PRO A 297 -5.00 -6.90 -11.62
C PRO A 297 -4.48 -7.75 -12.79
N ARG A 298 -4.05 -8.99 -12.52
CA ARG A 298 -3.63 -9.96 -13.56
C ARG A 298 -4.80 -10.63 -14.26
N THR A 299 -5.99 -10.65 -13.64
CA THR A 299 -7.20 -11.26 -14.21
C THR A 299 -8.23 -10.21 -14.64
N ALA A 300 -8.23 -9.02 -14.03
CA ALA A 300 -9.08 -7.89 -14.40
C ALA A 300 -8.71 -7.26 -15.76
N SER A 301 -7.54 -7.63 -16.31
CA SER A 301 -7.15 -7.30 -17.67
C SER A 301 -7.31 -8.54 -18.55
N GLY A 302 -8.50 -8.74 -19.11
CA GLY A 302 -8.67 -9.67 -20.23
C GLY A 302 -7.56 -9.42 -21.25
N GLU A 303 -6.72 -10.43 -21.46
CA GLU A 303 -5.54 -10.45 -22.34
C GLU A 303 -4.76 -9.11 -22.47
N ARG A 304 -3.70 -8.97 -21.67
CA ARG A 304 -2.60 -8.00 -21.85
C ARG A 304 -3.02 -6.51 -21.82
N ALA A 305 -3.37 -6.01 -20.64
CA ALA A 305 -3.05 -4.63 -20.30
C ALA A 305 -2.01 -4.66 -19.18
N ALA A 306 -0.78 -4.25 -19.50
CA ALA A 306 0.23 -3.98 -18.47
C ALA A 306 -0.35 -2.98 -17.45
N ALA A 307 0.07 -3.09 -16.18
CA ALA A 307 -0.20 -2.05 -15.20
C ALA A 307 0.06 -0.66 -15.84
N PRO A 308 -0.91 0.27 -15.80
CA PRO A 308 -0.81 1.52 -16.54
C PRO A 308 0.48 2.24 -16.17
N ALA A 309 1.27 2.62 -17.17
CA ALA A 309 2.53 3.31 -16.94
C ALA A 309 2.28 4.65 -16.24
N GLY A 310 2.90 4.83 -15.07
CA GLY A 310 2.77 6.03 -14.24
C GLY A 310 2.74 5.68 -12.76
N SER A 311 3.32 6.54 -11.93
CA SER A 311 3.19 6.47 -10.47
C SER A 311 2.00 7.34 -10.04
N CYS A 312 1.07 6.74 -9.29
CA CYS A 312 0.07 7.45 -8.49
C CYS A 312 0.25 7.04 -7.03
#